data_AF-A0A1B6FRX4-F1
#
_entry.id   AF-A0A1B6FRX4-F1
#
_cell.length_a   1.000
_cell.length_b   1.000
_cell.length_c   1.000
_cell.angle_alpha   90.00
_cell.angle_beta   90.00
_cell.angle_gamma   90.00
#
_symmetry.space_group_name_H-M   'P 1'
#
loop_
_entity.id
_entity.type
_entity.pdbx_description
1 polymer ?
#
loop_
_entity_poly.entity_id
_entity_poly.type
_entity_poly.pdbx_seq_one_letter_code
_entity_poly.pdbx_strand_id
1 'polypeptide(L)'
;LYLIDFPTRIANSTATCLDNFFTNLNKKYIKVTGLITALSDHDGQLMEMLNEKSLDKNNTVSYLCRNFSTNNMILFKSLIEKETWNSVYMATINEKYNIFENIFKFYFDLSFPQILK
;
A
#
# COMPACT_ATOMS: atom_id res chain seq x y z
N LEU A 1 20.13 -14.01 -7.44
CA LEU A 1 18.78 -14.27 -8.01
C LEU A 1 17.89 -14.86 -6.94
N TYR A 2 16.89 -14.12 -6.47
CA TYR A 2 15.78 -14.68 -5.70
C TYR A 2 14.69 -15.02 -6.73
N LEU A 3 14.41 -16.32 -6.89
CA LEU A 3 13.42 -16.77 -7.85
C LEU A 3 12.06 -16.75 -7.15
N ILE A 4 11.11 -16.01 -7.72
CA ILE A 4 9.73 -16.02 -7.27
C ILE A 4 9.10 -17.32 -7.77
N ASP A 5 8.44 -18.05 -6.87
CA ASP A 5 7.79 -19.34 -7.13
C ASP A 5 6.27 -19.29 -6.93
N PHE A 6 5.73 -18.09 -6.72
CA PHE A 6 4.29 -17.82 -6.62
C PHE A 6 3.81 -16.98 -7.81
N PRO A 7 2.52 -17.07 -8.20
CA PRO A 7 1.99 -16.23 -9.27
C PRO A 7 1.94 -14.77 -8.84
N THR A 8 2.32 -13.89 -9.76
CA THR A 8 2.34 -12.42 -9.56
C THR A 8 1.30 -11.74 -10.42
N ARG A 9 0.72 -12.45 -11.39
CA ARG A 9 -0.43 -12.02 -12.16
C ARG A 9 -1.49 -13.10 -12.14
N ILE A 10 -2.69 -12.72 -11.73
CA ILE A 10 -3.87 -13.58 -11.66
C ILE A 10 -4.92 -13.03 -12.63
N ALA A 11 -5.23 -13.82 -13.65
CA ALA A 11 -6.33 -13.56 -14.57
C ALA A 11 -7.38 -14.67 -14.43
N ASN A 12 -8.56 -14.47 -15.03
CA ASN A 12 -9.72 -15.35 -14.88
C ASN A 12 -9.43 -16.85 -15.09
N SER A 13 -8.50 -17.20 -15.97
CA SER A 13 -8.16 -18.58 -16.31
C SER A 13 -6.68 -18.94 -16.14
N THR A 14 -5.84 -17.99 -15.72
CA THR A 14 -4.38 -18.20 -15.67
C THR A 14 -3.76 -17.55 -14.46
N ALA A 15 -2.78 -18.21 -13.87
CA ALA A 15 -1.91 -17.66 -12.84
C ALA A 15 -0.47 -17.75 -13.34
N THR A 16 0.21 -16.61 -13.46
CA THR A 16 1.57 -16.53 -14.03
C THR A 16 2.51 -15.76 -13.13
N CYS A 17 3.77 -16.20 -13.04
CA CYS A 17 4.84 -15.51 -12.32
C CYS A 17 5.64 -14.66 -13.32
N LEU A 18 5.28 -13.38 -13.45
CA LEU A 18 5.88 -12.45 -14.40
C LEU A 18 6.85 -11.46 -13.74
N ASP A 19 6.69 -11.23 -12.44
CA ASP A 19 7.41 -10.20 -11.68
C ASP A 19 8.49 -10.85 -10.79
N ASN A 20 9.73 -10.34 -10.80
CA ASN A 20 10.88 -10.97 -10.13
C ASN A 20 11.83 -9.95 -9.48
N PHE A 21 12.52 -10.37 -8.41
CA PHE A 21 13.58 -9.60 -7.77
C PHE A 21 14.99 -10.06 -8.18
N PHE A 22 15.74 -9.18 -8.84
CA PHE A 22 17.14 -9.40 -9.18
C PHE A 22 18.06 -8.72 -8.17
N THR A 23 18.68 -9.50 -7.30
CA THR A 23 19.59 -9.01 -6.27
C THR A 23 20.80 -9.92 -6.07
N ASN A 24 21.90 -9.29 -5.64
CA ASN A 24 23.13 -9.93 -5.16
C ASN A 24 23.13 -10.19 -3.64
N LEU A 25 22.09 -9.74 -2.94
CA LEU A 25 21.91 -10.00 -1.52
C LEU A 25 21.78 -11.50 -1.24
N ASN A 26 22.34 -11.94 -0.13
CA ASN A 26 22.26 -13.35 0.26
C ASN A 26 20.82 -13.69 0.66
N LYS A 27 20.26 -14.76 0.06
CA LYS A 27 18.88 -15.21 0.31
C LYS A 27 18.57 -15.44 1.80
N LYS A 28 19.55 -15.81 2.62
CA LYS A 28 19.34 -15.99 4.07
C LYS A 28 18.95 -14.70 4.81
N TYR A 29 19.20 -13.54 4.19
CA TYR A 29 18.87 -12.22 4.73
C TYR A 29 17.65 -11.61 4.06
N ILE A 30 16.92 -12.38 3.26
CA ILE A 30 15.77 -11.88 2.52
C ILE A 30 14.60 -12.83 2.71
N LYS A 31 13.44 -12.26 2.99
CA LYS A 31 12.15 -12.93 2.89
C LYS A 31 11.35 -12.24 1.79
N VAL A 32 10.69 -13.01 0.94
CA VAL A 32 9.79 -12.49 -0.07
C VAL A 32 8.40 -13.07 0.12
N THR A 33 7.38 -12.23 0.01
CA THR A 33 5.97 -12.63 0.09
C THR A 33 5.16 -11.96 -1.02
N GLY A 34 4.11 -12.64 -1.48
CA GLY A 34 3.09 -12.05 -2.33
C GLY A 34 2.09 -11.24 -1.50
N LEU A 35 1.63 -10.13 -2.04
CA LEU A 35 0.61 -9.25 -1.47
C LEU A 35 -0.57 -9.16 -2.42
N ILE A 36 -1.65 -9.85 -2.09
CA ILE A 36 -2.91 -9.74 -2.84
C ILE A 36 -3.56 -8.41 -2.48
N THR A 37 -3.47 -7.44 -3.39
CA THR A 37 -4.01 -6.09 -3.16
C THR A 37 -5.41 -5.92 -3.73
N ALA A 38 -5.78 -6.75 -4.72
CA ALA A 38 -6.99 -6.59 -5.53
C ALA A 38 -7.13 -5.21 -6.21
N LEU A 39 -6.03 -4.45 -6.31
CA LEU A 39 -5.99 -3.15 -6.99
C LEU A 39 -5.63 -3.27 -8.48
N SER A 40 -5.14 -4.44 -8.89
CA SER A 40 -4.64 -4.76 -10.23
C SER A 40 -4.80 -6.26 -10.49
N ASP A 41 -4.70 -6.68 -11.76
CA ASP A 41 -4.52 -8.10 -12.12
C ASP A 41 -3.11 -8.61 -11.79
N HIS A 42 -2.20 -7.71 -11.43
CA HIS A 42 -0.91 -8.02 -10.81
C HIS A 42 -0.94 -7.87 -9.29
N ASP A 43 -0.60 -8.93 -8.58
CA ASP A 43 -0.39 -8.91 -7.14
C ASP A 43 0.94 -8.22 -6.79
N GLY A 44 0.96 -7.54 -5.65
CA GLY A 44 2.16 -6.92 -5.14
C GLY A 44 3.18 -7.96 -4.68
N GLN A 45 4.43 -7.54 -4.61
CA GLN A 45 5.52 -8.35 -4.05
C GLN A 45 6.21 -7.56 -2.95
N LEU A 46 6.47 -8.19 -1.81
CA LEU A 46 7.16 -7.59 -0.67
C LEU A 46 8.46 -8.34 -0.43
N MET A 47 9.58 -7.62 -0.47
CA MET A 47 10.90 -8.13 -0.11
C MET A 47 11.34 -7.49 1.21
N GLU A 48 11.47 -8.30 2.25
CA GLU A 48 11.92 -7.90 3.58
C GLU A 48 13.39 -8.27 3.75
N MET A 49 14.22 -7.32 4.19
CA MET A 49 15.62 -7.57 4.54
C MET A 49 15.74 -7.90 6.03
N LEU A 50 16.20 -9.11 6.35
CA LEU A 50 16.20 -9.69 7.70
C LEU A 50 17.50 -9.42 8.50
N ASN A 51 18.40 -8.58 8.01
CA ASN A 51 19.74 -8.47 8.59
C ASN A 51 19.74 -7.55 9.83
N GLU A 52 19.71 -8.16 11.02
CA GLU A 52 19.84 -7.53 12.35
C GLU A 52 21.29 -7.18 12.74
N LYS A 53 22.20 -6.91 11.80
CA LYS A 53 23.44 -6.23 12.18
C LYS A 53 23.07 -4.77 12.42
N SER A 54 22.68 -4.51 13.66
CA SER A 54 22.36 -3.21 14.24
C SER A 54 23.04 -2.09 13.46
N LEU A 55 22.28 -1.42 12.60
CA LEU A 55 22.53 0.00 12.35
C LEU A 55 22.67 0.61 13.75
N ASP A 56 23.78 1.30 13.99
CA ASP A 56 24.12 1.87 15.29
C ASP A 56 22.85 2.35 16.00
N LYS A 57 22.59 1.83 17.21
CA LYS A 57 21.41 2.18 18.03
C LYS A 57 21.28 3.69 18.31
N ASN A 58 22.28 4.48 17.89
CA ASN A 58 22.37 5.92 18.06
C ASN A 58 21.93 6.73 16.83
N ASN A 59 21.62 6.08 15.69
CA ASN A 59 21.04 6.77 14.54
C ASN A 59 19.51 6.69 14.59
N THR A 60 18.89 7.57 15.37
CA THR A 60 17.46 7.86 15.21
C THR A 60 17.26 8.49 13.83
N VAL A 61 16.82 7.69 12.87
CA VAL A 61 16.36 8.19 11.57
C VAL A 61 14.97 8.76 11.80
N SER A 62 14.87 10.09 11.78
CA SER A 62 13.57 10.74 11.76
C SER A 62 13.03 10.74 10.34
N TYR A 63 11.76 10.37 10.17
CA TYR A 63 11.11 10.39 8.88
C TYR A 63 9.66 10.86 8.97
N LEU A 64 9.22 11.56 7.93
CA LEU A 64 7.82 11.96 7.79
C LEU A 64 7.00 10.75 7.37
N CYS A 65 5.99 10.40 8.16
CA CYS A 65 5.04 9.34 7.83
C CYS A 65 3.62 9.78 8.18
N ARG A 66 2.63 9.03 7.69
CA ARG A 66 1.22 9.24 8.01
C ARG A 66 0.85 8.42 9.25
N ASN A 67 0.08 8.99 10.16
CA ASN A 67 -0.33 8.29 11.39
C ASN A 67 -1.51 7.34 11.14
N PHE A 68 -1.24 6.06 10.86
CA PHE A 68 -2.25 5.00 10.74
C PHE A 68 -2.60 4.33 12.07
N SER A 69 -2.70 5.08 13.17
CA SER A 69 -3.17 4.53 14.44
C SER A 69 -4.58 3.94 14.32
N THR A 70 -4.92 2.98 15.19
CA THR A 70 -6.26 2.36 15.21
C THR A 70 -7.37 3.41 15.28
N ASN A 71 -7.19 4.47 16.10
CA ASN A 71 -8.15 5.55 16.21
C ASN A 71 -8.32 6.32 14.89
N ASN A 72 -7.23 6.61 14.18
CA ASN A 72 -7.27 7.28 12.89
C ASN A 72 -7.91 6.41 11.80
N MET A 73 -7.67 5.10 11.83
CA MET A 73 -8.33 4.15 10.93
C MET A 73 -9.84 4.09 11.18
N ILE A 74 -10.26 4.07 12.45
CA ILE A 74 -11.68 4.11 12.84
C ILE A 74 -12.31 5.44 12.39
N LEU A 75 -11.61 6.56 12.60
CA LEU A 75 -12.07 7.88 12.15
C LEU A 75 -12.27 7.90 10.64
N PHE A 76 -11.26 7.51 9.87
CA PHE A 76 -11.33 7.47 8.40
C PHE A 76 -12.50 6.64 7.90
N LYS A 77 -12.65 5.42 8.44
CA LYS A 77 -13.76 4.53 8.11
C LYS A 77 -15.10 5.19 8.41
N SER A 78 -15.25 5.80 9.59
CA SER A 78 -16.49 6.47 9.98
C SER A 78 -16.86 7.67 9.11
N LEU A 79 -15.87 8.39 8.56
CA LEU A 79 -16.09 9.54 7.67
C LEU A 79 -16.53 9.07 6.28
N ILE A 80 -15.81 8.09 5.73
CA ILE A 80 -16.12 7.48 4.43
C ILE A 80 -17.49 6.80 4.43
N GLU A 81 -17.86 6.10 5.51
CA GLU A 81 -19.18 5.45 5.66
C GLU A 81 -20.33 6.46 5.72
N LYS A 82 -20.08 7.69 6.18
CA LYS A 82 -21.08 8.76 6.27
C LYS A 82 -21.15 9.62 5.01
N GLU A 83 -20.18 9.52 4.12
CA GLU A 83 -20.19 10.22 2.84
C GLU A 83 -21.33 9.68 1.96
N THR A 84 -22.14 10.58 1.43
CA THR A 84 -23.30 10.24 0.60
C THR A 84 -22.91 9.84 -0.81
N TRP A 85 -21.76 10.33 -1.30
CA TRP A 85 -21.27 10.17 -2.67
C TRP A 85 -22.20 10.76 -3.74
N ASN A 86 -23.21 11.55 -3.34
CA ASN A 86 -24.19 12.15 -4.26
C ASN A 86 -23.50 13.02 -5.32
N SER A 87 -22.48 13.79 -4.93
CA SER A 87 -21.68 14.60 -5.87
C SER A 87 -20.99 13.75 -6.93
N VAL A 88 -20.49 12.57 -6.58
CA VAL A 88 -19.90 11.61 -7.53
C VAL A 88 -20.99 11.03 -8.42
N TYR A 89 -22.12 10.58 -7.85
CA TYR A 89 -23.19 9.96 -8.64
C TYR A 89 -23.85 10.94 -9.63
N MET A 90 -23.97 12.21 -9.27
CA MET A 90 -24.59 13.24 -10.12
C MET A 90 -23.63 13.90 -11.12
N ALA A 91 -22.31 13.70 -10.99
CA ALA A 91 -21.33 14.28 -11.90
C ALA A 91 -21.30 13.64 -13.30
N THR A 92 -20.77 14.38 -14.27
CA THR A 92 -20.51 13.85 -15.62
C THR A 92 -19.43 12.76 -15.59
N ILE A 93 -19.44 11.84 -16.56
CA ILE A 93 -18.53 10.69 -16.57
C ILE A 93 -17.06 11.07 -16.44
N ASN A 94 -16.66 12.20 -17.04
CA ASN A 94 -15.29 12.70 -17.02
C ASN A 94 -14.88 13.31 -15.68
N GLU A 95 -15.84 13.70 -14.84
CA GLU A 95 -15.59 14.39 -13.56
C GLU A 95 -15.68 13.45 -12.36
N LYS A 96 -16.41 12.32 -12.49
CA LYS A 96 -16.67 11.38 -11.40
C LYS A 96 -15.42 10.98 -10.65
N TYR A 97 -14.36 10.59 -11.37
CA TYR A 97 -13.11 10.15 -10.76
C TYR A 97 -12.46 11.28 -9.95
N ASN A 98 -12.36 12.48 -10.51
CA ASN A 98 -11.74 13.62 -9.83
C ASN A 98 -12.51 14.00 -8.56
N ILE A 99 -13.85 13.98 -8.61
CA ILE A 99 -14.69 14.29 -7.44
C ILE A 99 -14.52 13.21 -6.37
N PHE A 100 -14.56 11.93 -6.74
CA PHE A 100 -14.30 10.82 -5.83
C PHE A 100 -12.91 10.97 -5.17
N GLU A 101 -11.88 11.19 -5.98
CA GLU A 101 -10.50 11.27 -5.52
C GLU A 101 -10.31 12.45 -4.57
N ASN A 102 -10.90 13.61 -4.86
CA ASN A 102 -10.83 14.78 -3.99
C ASN A 102 -11.49 14.55 -2.63
N ILE A 103 -12.68 13.95 -2.61
CA ILE A 103 -13.38 13.62 -1.36
C ILE A 103 -12.59 12.58 -0.55
N PHE A 104 -12.11 11.53 -1.21
CA PHE A 104 -11.30 10.50 -0.58
C PHE A 104 -10.01 11.08 0.01
N LYS A 105 -9.26 11.87 -0.76
CA LYS A 105 -8.02 12.53 -0.33
C LYS A 105 -8.27 13.48 0.85
N PHE A 106 -9.36 14.24 0.81
CA PHE A 106 -9.73 15.12 1.92
C PHE A 106 -9.89 14.34 3.23
N TYR A 107 -10.68 13.26 3.24
CA TYR A 107 -10.85 12.45 4.44
C TYR A 107 -9.59 11.68 4.84
N PHE A 108 -8.80 11.25 3.85
CA PHE A 108 -7.51 10.59 4.07
C PHE A 108 -6.54 11.52 4.79
N ASP A 109 -6.37 12.74 4.29
CA ASP A 109 -5.47 13.74 4.88
C ASP A 109 -5.94 14.17 6.27
N LEU A 110 -7.26 14.34 6.45
CA LEU A 110 -7.86 14.65 7.73
C LEU A 110 -7.61 13.55 8.77
N SER A 111 -7.76 12.29 8.37
CA SER A 111 -7.67 11.16 9.30
C SER A 111 -6.25 10.69 9.54
N PHE A 112 -5.36 10.86 8.57
CA PHE A 112 -3.97 10.41 8.63
C PHE A 112 -3.02 11.61 8.51
N PRO A 113 -2.85 12.40 9.58
CA PRO A 113 -1.92 13.53 9.55
C PRO A 113 -0.48 13.05 9.38
N GLN A 114 0.36 13.91 8.79
CA GLN A 114 1.80 13.69 8.77
C GLN A 114 2.39 13.91 10.16
N ILE A 115 3.22 12.96 10.58
CA ILE A 115 3.96 12.99 11.84
C ILE A 115 5.43 12.68 11.58
N LEU A 116 6.30 13.30 12.37
CA LEU A 116 7.70 12.91 12.45
C LEU A 116 7.79 11.72 13.41
N LYS A 117 8.31 10.59 12.92
CA LYS A 117 8.64 9.42 13.74
C LYS A 117 10.14 9.24 13.79
#